data_AF-A0AAU0TBP9-F1
#
_entry.id   AF-A0AAU0TBP9-F1
#
_cell.length_a   1.000
_cell.length_b   1.000
_cell.length_c   1.000
_cell.angle_alpha   90.00
_cell.angle_beta   90.00
_cell.angle_gamma   90.00
#
_symmetry.space_group_name_H-M   'P 1'
#
loop_
_entity.id
_entity.type
_entity.pdbx_description
1 polymer ?
#
loop_
_entity_poly.entity_id
_entity_poly.type
_entity_poly.pdbx_seq_one_letter_code
_entity_poly.pdbx_strand_id
1 'polypeptide(L)'
;MSFKWATEWTRSDAIAGLALVLAAAAAGIAYQAESRAEKAERREAEAVAIAIGGKVRSIANSAELSAQFMQGFLDHKVANPKDHAQMDDYIIGFAVNLELPELVLSPEQITALAHTDSNVAGLLTACADLRMGIQADTKKLTDARPSQLTDTQLSAAQIMPYRLREMGKACKASLDALAVLVSDLPKILGPIPGTVGEMMEAETAALRAREHGFYMKFLTSEAKSSSQN
;
A
#
# COMPACT_ATOMS: atom_id res chain seq x y z
N MET A 1 65.69 -33.29 -30.98
CA MET A 1 65.57 -32.41 -29.78
C MET A 1 64.27 -32.74 -29.09
N SER A 2 64.34 -33.37 -27.91
CA SER A 2 63.16 -33.77 -27.12
C SER A 2 62.95 -32.74 -26.02
N PHE A 3 61.84 -32.00 -26.08
CA PHE A 3 61.39 -31.14 -24.98
C PHE A 3 60.80 -32.05 -23.90
N LYS A 4 61.56 -32.28 -22.83
CA LYS A 4 61.05 -32.90 -21.61
C LYS A 4 60.29 -31.85 -20.81
N TRP A 5 58.97 -32.00 -20.74
CA TRP A 5 58.17 -31.31 -19.75
C TRP A 5 58.46 -31.92 -18.39
N ALA A 6 59.29 -31.27 -17.58
CA ALA A 6 59.38 -31.54 -16.15
C ALA A 6 58.28 -30.72 -15.46
N THR A 7 57.07 -31.26 -15.38
CA THR A 7 56.07 -30.76 -14.43
C THR A 7 56.28 -31.47 -13.11
N GLU A 8 57.35 -31.11 -12.41
CA GLU A 8 57.53 -31.53 -11.02
C GLU A 8 56.75 -30.54 -10.15
N TRP A 9 55.51 -30.91 -9.81
CA TRP A 9 54.66 -30.11 -8.94
C TRP A 9 55.34 -30.00 -7.58
N THR A 10 55.74 -28.79 -7.19
CA THR A 10 56.31 -28.57 -5.86
C THR A 10 55.19 -28.68 -4.81
N ARG A 11 55.51 -29.07 -3.58
CA ARG A 11 54.52 -29.08 -2.47
C ARG A 11 53.81 -27.73 -2.32
N SER A 12 54.50 -26.62 -2.63
CA SER A 12 53.94 -25.27 -2.67
C SER A 12 52.85 -25.09 -3.72
N ASP A 13 53.00 -25.65 -4.92
CA ASP A 13 51.98 -25.56 -5.99
C ASP A 13 50.72 -26.33 -5.64
N ALA A 14 50.88 -27.49 -5.00
CA ALA A 14 49.75 -28.28 -4.49
C ALA A 14 49.00 -27.56 -3.37
N ILE A 15 49.71 -26.90 -2.44
CA ILE A 15 49.11 -26.10 -1.36
C ILE A 15 48.41 -24.86 -1.92
N ALA A 16 49.00 -24.18 -2.90
CA ALA A 16 48.40 -23.02 -3.55
C ALA A 16 47.12 -23.39 -4.32
N GLY A 17 47.11 -24.53 -5.02
CA GLY A 17 45.92 -25.06 -5.69
C GLY A 17 44.80 -25.40 -4.71
N LEU A 18 45.13 -26.01 -3.56
CA LEU A 18 44.17 -26.35 -2.51
C LEU A 18 43.61 -25.08 -1.83
N ALA A 19 44.44 -24.06 -1.62
CA ALA A 19 44.03 -22.76 -1.10
C ALA A 19 43.07 -22.04 -2.07
N LEU A 20 43.32 -22.11 -3.38
CA LEU A 20 42.43 -21.55 -4.41
C LEU A 20 41.06 -22.26 -4.43
N VAL A 21 41.03 -23.59 -4.31
CA VAL A 21 39.79 -24.36 -4.23
C VAL A 21 39.00 -24.02 -2.96
N LEU A 22 39.69 -23.88 -1.82
CA LEU A 22 39.06 -23.46 -0.55
C LEU A 22 38.51 -22.02 -0.63
N ALA A 23 39.24 -21.10 -1.25
CA ALA A 23 38.77 -19.73 -1.47
C ALA A 23 37.55 -19.68 -2.40
N ALA A 24 37.56 -20.46 -3.48
CA ALA A 24 36.41 -20.57 -4.38
C ALA A 24 35.18 -21.20 -3.69
N ALA A 25 35.39 -22.23 -2.87
CA ALA A 25 34.32 -22.84 -2.07
C ALA A 25 33.75 -21.85 -1.04
N ALA A 26 34.61 -21.10 -0.34
CA ALA A 26 34.19 -20.07 0.60
C ALA A 26 33.42 -18.93 -0.09
N ALA A 27 33.89 -18.46 -1.25
CA ALA A 27 33.18 -17.48 -2.07
C ALA A 27 31.82 -18.01 -2.55
N GLY A 28 31.74 -19.29 -2.93
CA GLY A 28 30.48 -19.94 -3.29
C GLY A 28 29.48 -20.04 -2.13
N ILE A 29 29.96 -20.35 -0.92
CA ILE A 29 29.12 -20.37 0.30
C ILE A 29 28.66 -18.96 0.66
N ALA A 30 29.55 -17.97 0.59
CA ALA A 30 29.22 -16.57 0.83
C ALA A 30 28.16 -16.06 -0.17
N TYR A 31 28.35 -16.34 -1.46
CA TYR A 31 27.39 -15.99 -2.51
C TYR A 31 26.03 -16.67 -2.31
N GLN A 32 26.01 -17.96 -1.93
CA GLN A 32 24.76 -18.65 -1.61
C GLN A 32 24.09 -18.10 -0.34
N ALA A 33 24.86 -17.69 0.66
CA ALA A 33 24.34 -17.06 1.87
C ALA A 33 23.73 -15.68 1.56
N GLU A 34 24.41 -14.87 0.76
CA GLU A 34 23.95 -13.56 0.28
C GLU A 34 22.66 -13.69 -0.54
N SER A 35 22.61 -14.63 -1.49
CA SER A 35 21.39 -14.90 -2.28
C SER A 35 20.22 -15.38 -1.43
N ARG A 36 20.47 -16.09 -0.32
CA ARG A 36 19.42 -16.51 0.61
C ARG A 36 18.96 -15.35 1.50
N ALA A 37 19.87 -14.49 1.94
CA ALA A 37 19.57 -13.30 2.70
C ALA A 37 18.70 -12.33 1.88
N GLU A 38 19.10 -12.05 0.63
CA GLU A 38 18.34 -11.18 -0.29
C GLU A 38 16.91 -11.70 -0.53
N LYS A 39 16.74 -13.02 -0.68
CA LYS A 39 15.41 -13.64 -0.81
C LYS A 39 14.58 -13.54 0.46
N ALA A 40 15.21 -13.61 1.64
CA ALA A 40 14.51 -13.49 2.91
C ALA A 40 14.05 -12.04 3.15
N GLU A 41 14.95 -11.08 2.92
CA GLU A 41 14.67 -9.65 3.03
C GLU A 41 13.54 -9.22 2.08
N ARG A 42 13.57 -9.70 0.84
CA ARG A 42 12.51 -9.42 -0.13
C ARG A 42 11.15 -9.97 0.32
N ARG A 43 11.10 -11.17 0.88
CA ARG A 43 9.84 -11.75 1.43
C ARG A 43 9.32 -10.96 2.62
N GLU A 44 10.21 -10.45 3.46
CA GLU A 44 9.84 -9.58 4.57
C GLU A 44 9.24 -8.26 4.05
N ALA A 45 9.88 -7.62 3.07
CA ALA A 45 9.35 -6.41 2.43
C ALA A 45 8.00 -6.65 1.74
N GLU A 46 7.81 -7.78 1.07
CA GLU A 46 6.54 -8.19 0.46
C GLU A 46 5.43 -8.37 1.53
N ALA A 47 5.75 -9.03 2.65
CA ALA A 47 4.81 -9.21 3.75
C ALA A 47 4.41 -7.88 4.39
N VAL A 48 5.38 -6.98 4.59
CA VAL A 48 5.13 -5.61 5.06
C VAL A 48 4.24 -4.86 4.07
N ALA A 49 4.51 -4.96 2.77
CA ALA A 49 3.72 -4.30 1.74
C ALA A 49 2.26 -4.75 1.70
N ILE A 50 2.01 -6.04 1.88
CA ILE A 50 0.65 -6.59 2.01
C ILE A 50 -0.04 -6.08 3.28
N ALA A 51 0.67 -6.09 4.41
CA ALA A 51 0.11 -5.69 5.71
C ALA A 51 -0.31 -4.21 5.76
N ILE A 52 0.46 -3.32 5.11
CA ILE A 52 0.19 -1.87 5.12
C ILE A 52 -0.62 -1.40 3.91
N GLY A 53 -0.55 -2.10 2.78
CA GLY A 53 -1.15 -1.68 1.51
C GLY A 53 -2.66 -1.43 1.60
N GLY A 54 -3.38 -2.26 2.37
CA GLY A 54 -4.81 -2.07 2.62
C GLY A 54 -5.13 -0.76 3.33
N LYS A 55 -4.33 -0.39 4.34
CA LYS A 55 -4.48 0.87 5.08
C LYS A 55 -4.15 2.07 4.21
N VAL A 56 -3.02 2.02 3.50
CA VAL A 56 -2.58 3.09 2.59
C VAL A 56 -3.63 3.36 1.52
N ARG A 57 -4.21 2.31 0.94
CA ARG A 57 -5.30 2.42 -0.02
C ARG A 57 -6.56 3.02 0.61
N SER A 58 -6.95 2.59 1.80
CA SER A 58 -8.11 3.16 2.50
C SER A 58 -7.92 4.66 2.76
N ILE A 59 -6.74 5.06 3.25
CA ILE A 59 -6.39 6.47 3.48
C ILE A 59 -6.47 7.26 2.17
N ALA A 60 -5.88 6.76 1.08
CA ALA A 60 -5.88 7.45 -0.20
C ALA A 60 -7.30 7.75 -0.71
N ASN A 61 -8.21 6.78 -0.60
CA ASN A 61 -9.59 6.95 -1.05
C ASN A 61 -10.41 7.83 -0.12
N SER A 62 -10.30 7.63 1.20
CA SER A 62 -10.96 8.48 2.19
C SER A 62 -10.52 9.93 2.04
N ALA A 63 -9.24 10.18 1.74
CA ALA A 63 -8.70 11.52 1.53
C ALA A 63 -9.36 12.24 0.35
N GLU A 64 -9.45 11.58 -0.81
CA GLU A 64 -10.02 12.17 -2.02
C GLU A 64 -11.52 12.47 -1.84
N LEU A 65 -12.29 11.51 -1.31
CA LEU A 65 -13.72 11.70 -1.03
C LEU A 65 -13.94 12.83 -0.03
N SER A 66 -13.16 12.84 1.05
CA SER A 66 -13.24 13.88 2.09
C SER A 66 -12.91 15.26 1.55
N ALA A 67 -11.91 15.35 0.66
CA ALA A 67 -11.56 16.61 0.02
C ALA A 67 -12.70 17.12 -0.88
N GLN A 68 -13.37 16.24 -1.61
CA GLN A 68 -14.51 16.60 -2.45
C GLN A 68 -15.69 17.11 -1.62
N PHE A 69 -16.03 16.43 -0.52
CA PHE A 69 -17.09 16.90 0.40
C PHE A 69 -16.77 18.26 1.01
N MET A 70 -15.56 18.42 1.57
CA MET A 70 -15.14 19.67 2.19
C MET A 70 -15.09 20.83 1.19
N GLN A 71 -14.62 20.57 -0.05
CA GLN A 71 -14.66 21.57 -1.11
C GLN A 71 -16.09 21.96 -1.46
N GLY A 72 -17.01 20.99 -1.56
CA GLY A 72 -18.42 21.26 -1.85
C GLY A 72 -19.09 22.18 -0.80
N PHE A 73 -18.79 21.98 0.49
CA PHE A 73 -19.28 22.87 1.54
C PHE A 73 -18.72 24.29 1.43
N LEU A 74 -17.43 24.43 1.12
CA LEU A 74 -16.79 25.73 0.92
C LEU A 74 -17.38 26.46 -0.29
N ASP A 75 -17.57 25.76 -1.40
CA ASP A 75 -18.14 26.32 -2.62
C ASP A 75 -19.60 26.75 -2.40
N HIS A 76 -20.39 25.95 -1.68
CA HIS A 76 -21.76 26.34 -1.30
C HIS A 76 -21.77 27.55 -0.38
N LYS A 77 -20.85 27.62 0.59
CA LYS A 77 -20.70 28.77 1.50
C LYS A 77 -20.43 30.07 0.72
N VAL A 78 -19.61 30.00 -0.33
CA VAL A 78 -19.29 31.15 -1.20
C VAL A 78 -20.50 31.54 -2.06
N ALA A 79 -21.18 30.56 -2.65
CA ALA A 79 -22.34 30.79 -3.51
C ALA A 79 -23.57 31.30 -2.71
N ASN A 80 -23.72 30.86 -1.46
CA ASN A 80 -24.87 31.16 -0.60
C ASN A 80 -24.42 31.71 0.77
N PRO A 81 -24.01 32.99 0.87
CA PRO A 81 -23.49 33.57 2.13
C PRO A 81 -24.49 33.54 3.30
N LYS A 82 -25.79 33.43 3.02
CA LYS A 82 -26.84 33.30 4.04
C LYS A 82 -26.72 32.01 4.84
N ASP A 83 -26.16 30.96 4.23
CA ASP A 83 -26.02 29.63 4.83
C ASP A 83 -24.67 29.47 5.55
N HIS A 84 -23.89 30.55 5.71
CA HIS A 84 -22.50 30.47 6.17
C HIS A 84 -22.35 29.73 7.51
N ALA A 85 -23.25 29.96 8.47
CA ALA A 85 -23.21 29.33 9.79
C ALA A 85 -23.49 27.83 9.68
N GLN A 86 -24.40 27.42 8.81
CA GLN A 86 -24.72 26.01 8.57
C GLN A 86 -23.57 25.30 7.85
N MET A 87 -22.95 25.96 6.86
CA MET A 87 -21.79 25.38 6.18
C MET A 87 -20.58 25.28 7.11
N ASP A 88 -20.37 26.25 8.00
CA ASP A 88 -19.34 26.15 9.04
C ASP A 88 -19.59 24.96 9.95
N ASP A 89 -20.83 24.74 10.37
CA ASP A 89 -21.20 23.57 11.17
C ASP A 89 -20.90 22.24 10.46
N TYR A 90 -21.24 22.11 9.17
CA TYR A 90 -20.92 20.92 8.39
C TYR A 90 -19.41 20.72 8.19
N ILE A 91 -18.66 21.79 7.93
CA ILE A 91 -17.21 21.75 7.76
C ILE A 91 -16.54 21.31 9.07
N ILE A 92 -16.91 21.92 10.19
CA ILE A 92 -16.37 21.58 11.52
C ILE A 92 -16.74 20.14 11.87
N GLY A 93 -18.03 19.80 11.75
CA GLY A 93 -18.54 18.47 12.07
C GLY A 93 -17.89 17.37 11.22
N PHE A 94 -17.73 17.61 9.91
CA PHE A 94 -17.05 16.67 9.03
C PHE A 94 -15.57 16.53 9.41
N ALA A 95 -14.87 17.64 9.62
CA ALA A 95 -13.44 17.62 9.95
C ALA A 95 -13.15 16.93 11.29
N VAL A 96 -13.94 17.22 12.33
CA VAL A 96 -13.79 16.64 13.68
C VAL A 96 -14.10 15.14 13.70
N ASN A 97 -15.07 14.70 12.90
CA ASN A 97 -15.43 13.29 12.79
C ASN A 97 -14.68 12.56 11.67
N LEU A 98 -13.66 13.18 11.07
CA LEU A 98 -12.88 12.56 10.01
C LEU A 98 -11.98 11.45 10.59
N GLU A 99 -12.40 10.21 10.43
CA GLU A 99 -11.63 9.03 10.83
C GLU A 99 -10.67 8.62 9.71
N LEU A 100 -9.37 8.83 9.93
CA LEU A 100 -8.30 8.32 9.06
C LEU A 100 -7.61 7.14 9.74
N PRO A 101 -7.52 5.96 9.09
CA PRO A 101 -6.81 4.80 9.63
C PRO A 101 -5.40 5.16 10.09
N GLU A 102 -4.98 4.61 11.22
CA GLU A 102 -3.63 4.85 11.71
C GLU A 102 -2.59 4.13 10.85
N LEU A 103 -1.66 4.91 10.32
CA LEU A 103 -0.49 4.46 9.57
C LEU A 103 0.77 4.75 10.40
N VAL A 104 1.10 3.84 11.32
CA VAL A 104 2.39 3.82 12.01
C VAL A 104 3.27 2.79 11.33
N LEU A 105 4.46 3.22 10.92
CA LEU A 105 5.51 2.36 10.40
C LEU A 105 6.53 2.15 11.52
N SER A 106 6.73 0.90 11.91
CA SER A 106 7.82 0.56 12.83
C SER A 106 9.19 0.75 12.15
N PRO A 107 10.26 1.06 12.90
CA PRO A 107 11.61 1.17 12.35
C PRO A 107 12.04 -0.07 11.56
N GLU A 108 11.61 -1.25 11.99
CA GLU A 108 11.85 -2.53 11.33
C GLU A 108 11.16 -2.60 9.98
N GLN A 109 9.88 -2.19 9.88
CA GLN A 109 9.14 -2.12 8.62
C GLN A 109 9.77 -1.12 7.64
N ILE A 110 10.20 0.04 8.13
CA ILE A 110 10.89 1.06 7.30
C ILE A 110 12.19 0.48 6.76
N THR A 111 12.94 -0.22 7.61
CA THR A 111 14.23 -0.81 7.25
C THR A 111 14.06 -1.93 6.22
N ALA A 112 13.10 -2.84 6.43
CA ALA A 112 12.78 -3.92 5.49
C ALA A 112 12.39 -3.37 4.09
N LEU A 113 11.57 -2.33 4.05
CA LEU A 113 11.19 -1.67 2.81
C LEU A 113 12.37 -0.94 2.16
N ALA A 114 13.17 -0.19 2.95
CA ALA A 114 14.27 0.61 2.44
C ALA A 114 15.43 -0.24 1.88
N HIS A 115 15.66 -1.44 2.41
CA HIS A 115 16.66 -2.38 1.88
C HIS A 115 16.27 -2.91 0.50
N THR A 116 14.97 -3.00 0.21
CA THR A 116 14.48 -3.47 -1.09
C THR A 116 14.32 -2.32 -2.08
N ASP A 117 13.73 -1.20 -1.65
CA ASP A 117 13.64 0.04 -2.40
C ASP A 117 13.51 1.25 -1.45
N SER A 118 14.57 2.04 -1.36
CA SER A 118 14.63 3.26 -0.54
C SER A 118 13.51 4.28 -0.84
N ASN A 119 12.96 4.28 -2.06
CA ASN A 119 11.90 5.20 -2.45
C ASN A 119 10.56 4.81 -1.83
N VAL A 120 10.29 3.51 -1.63
CA VAL A 120 9.03 3.01 -1.04
C VAL A 120 8.87 3.50 0.39
N ALA A 121 9.93 3.37 1.20
CA ALA A 121 9.94 3.82 2.58
C ALA A 121 9.74 5.35 2.71
N GLY A 122 10.39 6.13 1.83
CA GLY A 122 10.25 7.58 1.78
C GLY A 122 8.83 8.04 1.45
N LEU A 123 8.21 7.44 0.43
CA LEU A 123 6.83 7.75 0.02
C LEU A 123 5.82 7.43 1.13
N LEU A 124 5.97 6.28 1.78
CA LEU A 124 5.11 5.88 2.89
C LEU A 124 5.22 6.81 4.10
N THR A 125 6.45 7.25 4.41
CA THR A 125 6.69 8.24 5.47
C THR A 125 5.99 9.56 5.13
N ALA A 126 6.10 10.03 3.88
CA ALA A 126 5.40 11.25 3.45
C ALA A 126 3.86 11.13 3.56
N CYS A 127 3.29 9.97 3.19
CA CYS A 127 1.85 9.70 3.39
C CYS A 127 1.47 9.73 4.88
N ALA A 128 2.27 9.12 5.76
CA ALA A 128 2.04 9.11 7.21
C ALA A 128 2.13 10.51 7.83
N ASP A 129 3.12 11.31 7.41
CA ASP A 129 3.32 12.68 7.89
C ASP A 129 2.16 13.60 7.49
N LEU A 130 1.71 13.52 6.23
CA LEU A 130 0.55 14.28 5.77
C LEU A 130 -0.72 13.90 6.53
N ARG A 131 -0.91 12.62 6.85
CA ARG A 131 -2.01 12.14 7.71
C ARG A 131 -1.96 12.75 9.10
N MET A 132 -0.78 12.79 9.73
CA MET A 132 -0.61 13.46 11.03
C MET A 132 -0.90 14.96 10.93
N GLY A 133 -0.49 15.61 9.84
CA GLY A 133 -0.81 17.01 9.55
C GLY A 133 -2.31 17.29 9.49
N ILE A 134 -3.07 16.43 8.81
CA ILE A 134 -4.55 16.52 8.77
C ILE A 134 -5.14 16.34 10.17
N GLN A 135 -4.70 15.34 10.93
CA GLN A 135 -5.18 15.16 12.30
C GLN A 135 -4.89 16.37 13.19
N ALA A 136 -3.74 17.02 13.01
CA ALA A 136 -3.40 18.24 13.73
C ALA A 136 -4.30 19.42 13.32
N ASP A 137 -4.68 19.53 12.04
CA ASP A 137 -5.61 20.54 11.58
C ASP A 137 -7.04 20.29 12.10
N THR A 138 -7.50 19.05 12.09
CA THR A 138 -8.77 18.64 12.69
C THR A 138 -8.86 19.05 14.16
N LYS A 139 -7.78 18.85 14.93
CA LYS A 139 -7.72 19.26 16.35
C LYS A 139 -7.89 20.76 16.56
N LYS A 140 -7.50 21.61 15.60
CA LYS A 140 -7.73 23.06 15.70
C LYS A 140 -9.20 23.42 15.62
N LEU A 141 -10.00 22.58 14.97
CA LEU A 141 -11.44 22.75 14.79
C LEU A 141 -12.26 22.12 15.93
N THR A 142 -11.62 21.40 16.85
CA THR A 142 -12.26 20.94 18.08
C THR A 142 -12.76 22.16 18.87
N ASP A 143 -14.00 22.09 19.35
CA ASP A 143 -14.71 23.18 20.08
C ASP A 143 -14.92 24.48 19.28
N ALA A 144 -14.67 24.46 17.97
CA ALA A 144 -14.96 25.60 17.12
C ALA A 144 -16.47 25.88 17.07
N ARG A 145 -16.85 27.15 17.22
CA ARG A 145 -18.25 27.57 17.11
C ARG A 145 -18.56 27.98 15.67
N PRO A 146 -19.64 27.47 15.06
CA PRO A 146 -20.07 27.91 13.74
C PRO A 146 -20.26 29.43 13.72
N SER A 147 -19.95 30.10 12.60
CA SER A 147 -19.98 31.57 12.43
C SER A 147 -19.01 32.39 13.31
N GLN A 148 -18.26 31.76 14.21
CA GLN A 148 -17.32 32.40 15.14
C GLN A 148 -15.92 31.78 15.06
N LEU A 149 -15.53 31.31 13.87
CA LEU A 149 -14.21 30.75 13.64
C LEU A 149 -13.13 31.83 13.82
N THR A 150 -12.11 31.52 14.61
CA THR A 150 -10.87 32.31 14.63
C THR A 150 -10.16 32.23 13.28
N ASP A 151 -9.29 33.19 12.96
CA ASP A 151 -8.50 33.18 11.71
C ASP A 151 -7.73 31.85 11.51
N THR A 152 -7.23 31.27 12.61
CA THR A 152 -6.52 29.99 12.58
C THR A 152 -7.45 28.83 12.23
N GLN A 153 -8.67 28.80 12.79
CA GLN A 153 -9.67 27.79 12.48
C GLN A 153 -10.21 27.93 11.06
N LEU A 154 -10.49 29.16 10.64
CA LEU A 154 -10.94 29.45 9.28
C LEU A 154 -9.90 29.01 8.26
N SER A 155 -8.62 29.34 8.50
CA SER A 155 -7.52 28.90 7.63
C SER A 155 -7.40 27.38 7.57
N ALA A 156 -7.49 26.69 8.73
CA ALA A 156 -7.46 25.23 8.79
C ALA A 156 -8.59 24.59 7.98
N ALA A 157 -9.82 25.09 8.15
CA ALA A 157 -11.00 24.64 7.42
C ALA A 157 -10.86 24.84 5.90
N GLN A 158 -10.35 26.01 5.47
CA GLN A 158 -10.21 26.36 4.05
C GLN A 158 -9.10 25.58 3.34
N ILE A 159 -7.99 25.28 4.02
CA ILE A 159 -6.86 24.56 3.42
C ILE A 159 -7.00 23.03 3.50
N MET A 160 -7.89 22.52 4.35
CA MET A 160 -8.07 21.08 4.56
C MET A 160 -8.37 20.29 3.27
N PRO A 161 -9.26 20.73 2.35
CA PRO A 161 -9.47 20.01 1.09
C PRO A 161 -8.18 19.85 0.27
N TYR A 162 -7.35 20.88 0.22
CA TYR A 162 -6.07 20.82 -0.47
C TYR A 162 -5.12 19.82 0.19
N ARG A 163 -4.97 19.89 1.52
CA ARG A 163 -4.10 18.97 2.27
C ARG A 163 -4.57 17.52 2.17
N LEU A 164 -5.88 17.28 2.16
CA LEU A 164 -6.47 15.96 1.95
C LEU A 164 -6.12 15.42 0.56
N ARG A 165 -6.20 16.23 -0.50
CA ARG A 165 -5.78 15.81 -1.85
C ARG A 165 -4.29 15.47 -1.92
N GLU A 166 -3.44 16.30 -1.31
CA GLU A 166 -2.00 16.03 -1.26
C GLU A 166 -1.67 14.74 -0.51
N MET A 167 -2.34 14.50 0.63
CA MET A 167 -2.27 13.23 1.34
C MET A 167 -2.73 12.07 0.45
N GLY A 168 -3.87 12.20 -0.23
CA GLY A 168 -4.40 11.19 -1.14
C GLY A 168 -3.42 10.82 -2.25
N LYS A 169 -2.79 11.83 -2.88
CA LYS A 169 -1.74 11.62 -3.89
C LYS A 169 -0.51 10.92 -3.33
N ALA A 170 -0.01 11.36 -2.16
CA ALA A 170 1.15 10.74 -1.53
C ALA A 170 0.90 9.27 -1.17
N CYS A 171 -0.28 8.98 -0.61
CA CYS A 171 -0.67 7.61 -0.27
C CYS A 171 -0.90 6.75 -1.52
N LYS A 172 -1.45 7.32 -2.60
CA LYS A 172 -1.56 6.60 -3.88
C LYS A 172 -0.19 6.30 -4.49
N ALA A 173 0.73 7.25 -4.50
CA ALA A 173 2.11 7.03 -4.94
C ALA A 173 2.82 5.97 -4.10
N SER A 174 2.56 5.94 -2.78
CA SER A 174 3.05 4.89 -1.90
C SER A 174 2.48 3.52 -2.27
N LEU A 175 1.19 3.43 -2.58
CA LEU A 175 0.54 2.19 -3.01
C LEU A 175 1.11 1.68 -4.34
N ASP A 176 1.33 2.58 -5.29
CA ASP A 176 1.93 2.25 -6.58
C ASP A 176 3.37 1.74 -6.41
N ALA A 177 4.13 2.34 -5.49
CA ALA A 177 5.48 1.88 -5.14
C ALA A 177 5.44 0.49 -4.45
N LEU A 178 4.47 0.24 -3.56
CA LEU A 178 4.28 -1.09 -2.95
C LEU A 178 3.89 -2.16 -3.98
N ALA A 179 3.15 -1.80 -5.03
CA ALA A 179 2.79 -2.71 -6.11
C ALA A 179 4.01 -3.12 -6.97
N VAL A 180 5.11 -2.36 -6.95
CA VAL A 180 6.38 -2.79 -7.57
C VAL A 180 7.00 -3.95 -6.80
N LEU A 181 6.88 -3.95 -5.47
CA LEU A 181 7.37 -5.05 -4.62
C LEU A 181 6.48 -6.29 -4.75
N VAL A 182 5.15 -6.09 -4.78
CA VAL A 182 4.15 -7.15 -4.90
C VAL A 182 3.23 -6.83 -6.08
N SER A 183 3.51 -7.36 -7.26
CA SER A 183 2.76 -7.04 -8.49
C SER A 183 1.27 -7.38 -8.42
N ASP A 184 0.92 -8.45 -7.69
CA ASP A 184 -0.46 -8.86 -7.46
C ASP A 184 -1.11 -8.16 -6.26
N LEU A 185 -0.46 -7.17 -5.64
CA LEU A 185 -0.98 -6.45 -4.48
C LEU A 185 -2.40 -5.91 -4.68
N PRO A 186 -2.76 -5.29 -5.83
CA PRO A 186 -4.13 -4.84 -6.06
C PRO A 186 -5.16 -5.98 -5.98
N LYS A 187 -4.80 -7.18 -6.46
CA LYS A 187 -5.65 -8.37 -6.40
C LYS A 187 -5.71 -8.95 -4.99
N ILE A 188 -4.56 -9.01 -4.29
CA ILE A 188 -4.44 -9.52 -2.92
C ILE A 188 -5.27 -8.69 -1.96
N LEU A 189 -5.23 -7.37 -2.12
CA LEU A 189 -5.98 -6.45 -1.27
C LEU A 189 -7.50 -6.47 -1.58
N GLY A 190 -7.93 -7.07 -2.70
CA GLY A 190 -9.33 -7.15 -3.09
C GLY A 190 -10.01 -5.78 -3.24
N PRO A 191 -11.34 -5.70 -3.25
CA PRO A 191 -12.06 -4.42 -3.26
C PRO A 191 -11.95 -3.74 -1.88
N ILE A 192 -12.21 -2.43 -1.82
CA ILE A 192 -12.17 -1.72 -0.53
C ILE A 192 -13.42 -2.07 0.28
N PRO A 193 -13.28 -2.55 1.53
CA PRO A 193 -14.44 -2.88 2.36
C PRO A 193 -15.35 -1.67 2.58
N GLY A 194 -16.67 -1.90 2.59
CA GLY A 194 -17.71 -0.88 2.78
C GLY A 194 -17.95 0.02 1.56
N THR A 195 -17.38 -0.29 0.40
CA THR A 195 -17.54 0.52 -0.82
C THR A 195 -18.43 -0.16 -1.86
N VAL A 196 -18.98 0.62 -2.79
CA VAL A 196 -19.74 0.10 -3.94
C VAL A 196 -18.92 -0.92 -4.74
N GLY A 197 -17.60 -0.78 -4.79
CA GLY A 197 -16.72 -1.75 -5.44
C GLY A 197 -16.77 -3.14 -4.81
N GLU A 198 -16.86 -3.24 -3.48
CA GLU A 198 -17.06 -4.52 -2.79
C GLU A 198 -18.41 -5.13 -3.15
N MET A 199 -19.48 -4.32 -3.19
CA MET A 199 -20.80 -4.79 -3.59
C MET A 199 -20.80 -5.31 -5.03
N MET A 200 -20.15 -4.61 -5.96
CA MET A 200 -20.06 -5.02 -7.37
C MET A 200 -19.27 -6.32 -7.52
N GLU A 201 -18.16 -6.49 -6.82
CA GLU A 201 -17.40 -7.74 -6.86
C GLU A 201 -18.14 -8.90 -6.21
N ALA A 202 -18.82 -8.66 -5.08
CA ALA A 202 -19.69 -9.66 -4.44
C ALA A 202 -20.84 -10.07 -5.36
N GLU A 203 -21.46 -9.12 -6.06
CA GLU A 203 -22.51 -9.38 -7.06
C GLU A 203 -21.95 -10.18 -8.25
N THR A 204 -20.78 -9.80 -8.77
CA THR A 204 -20.12 -10.51 -9.87
C THR A 204 -19.74 -11.94 -9.47
N ALA A 205 -19.24 -12.13 -8.24
CA ALA A 205 -18.92 -13.45 -7.70
C ALA A 205 -20.18 -14.31 -7.52
N ALA A 206 -21.27 -13.73 -7.01
CA ALA A 206 -22.56 -14.41 -6.88
C ALA A 206 -23.15 -14.81 -8.25
N LEU A 207 -23.04 -13.94 -9.26
CA LEU A 207 -23.44 -14.23 -10.64
C LEU A 207 -22.63 -15.40 -11.22
N ARG A 208 -21.29 -15.38 -11.12
CA ARG A 208 -20.43 -16.48 -11.57
C ARG A 208 -20.74 -17.80 -10.85
N ALA A 209 -20.97 -17.77 -9.54
CA ALA A 209 -21.34 -18.96 -8.77
C ALA A 209 -22.70 -19.52 -9.23
N ARG A 210 -23.65 -18.65 -9.57
CA ARG A 210 -24.96 -19.04 -10.09
C ARG A 210 -24.85 -19.65 -11.50
N GLU A 211 -24.03 -19.07 -12.37
CA GLU A 211 -23.73 -19.64 -13.70
C GLU A 211 -23.06 -21.00 -13.57
N HIS A 212 -22.00 -21.13 -12.76
CA HIS A 212 -21.35 -22.41 -12.51
C HIS A 212 -22.30 -23.46 -11.92
N GLY A 213 -23.16 -23.07 -10.97
CA GLY A 213 -24.19 -23.94 -10.41
C GLY A 213 -25.23 -24.38 -11.44
N PHE A 214 -25.56 -23.51 -12.41
CA PHE A 214 -26.46 -23.81 -13.52
C PHE A 214 -25.81 -24.79 -14.52
N TYR A 215 -24.55 -24.55 -14.89
CA TYR A 215 -23.78 -25.44 -15.76
C TYR A 215 -23.59 -26.83 -15.14
N MET A 216 -23.26 -26.92 -13.85
CA MET A 216 -23.12 -28.22 -13.17
C MET A 216 -24.46 -28.98 -13.11
N LYS A 217 -25.58 -28.28 -12.87
CA LYS A 217 -26.91 -28.90 -12.92
C LYS A 217 -27.24 -29.43 -14.32
N PHE A 218 -26.93 -28.67 -15.37
CA PHE A 218 -27.14 -29.08 -16.75
C PHE A 218 -26.36 -30.35 -17.08
N LEU A 219 -25.06 -30.38 -16.76
CA LEU A 219 -24.21 -31.56 -16.95
C LEU A 219 -24.70 -32.79 -16.17
N THR A 220 -25.16 -32.60 -14.92
CA THR A 220 -25.75 -33.71 -14.16
C THR A 220 -27.10 -34.18 -14.70
N SER A 221 -27.86 -33.32 -15.36
CA SER A 221 -29.13 -33.69 -16.01
C SER A 221 -28.92 -34.46 -17.31
N GLU A 222 -27.93 -34.07 -18.12
CA GLU A 222 -27.51 -34.81 -19.32
C GLU A 222 -26.86 -36.15 -18.97
N ALA A 223 -26.09 -36.22 -17.88
CA ALA A 223 -25.54 -37.47 -17.39
C ALA A 223 -26.61 -38.44 -16.86
N LYS A 224 -27.73 -37.92 -16.31
CA LYS A 224 -28.87 -38.76 -15.91
C LYS A 224 -29.68 -39.25 -17.10
N SER A 225 -29.92 -38.41 -18.10
CA SER A 225 -30.67 -38.80 -19.30
C SER A 225 -29.91 -39.79 -20.19
N SER A 226 -28.57 -39.75 -20.21
CA SER A 226 -27.77 -40.73 -20.96
C SER A 226 -27.67 -42.11 -20.29
N SER A 227 -27.99 -42.22 -18.99
CA SER A 227 -27.99 -43.50 -18.25
C SER A 227 -29.32 -44.27 -18.27
N GLN A 228 -30.36 -43.71 -18.91
CA GLN A 228 -31.70 -44.31 -19.00
C GLN A 228 -32.06 -44.85 -20.39
N ASN A 229 -31.11 -44.89 -21.33
CA ASN A 229 -31.26 -45.53 -22.65
C ASN A 229 -30.44 -46.81 -22.74
#